data_AF-X6JNF7-F1
#
_entry.id   AF-X6JNF7-F1
#
_cell.length_a   1.000
_cell.length_b   1.000
_cell.length_c   1.000
_cell.angle_alpha   90.00
_cell.angle_beta   90.00
_cell.angle_gamma   90.00
#
_symmetry.space_group_name_H-M   'P 1'
#
loop_
_entity.id
_entity.type
_entity.pdbx_description
1 polymer ?
#
loop_
_entity_poly.entity_id
_entity_poly.type
_entity_poly.pdbx_seq_one_letter_code
_entity_poly.pdbx_strand_id
1 'polypeptide(L)'
;MAAIVVGALFLAGCQTGDLSSYGDSAASVKDLPDVSFYKTDELVALGKTQFKEKNYGMSYALFKRSVELFPKDPQAWLGFAASADQIGRFDTSDLAYRQLATMIGGRPEYYNNVGYSYLLRGNLQQARRNFLKAYELDPSNETTANNLQLLANSTALAKRP
;
A
#
# COMPACT_ATOMS: atom_id res chain seq x y z
N MET A 1 -44.20 37.74 -38.87
CA MET A 1 -42.79 38.09 -38.62
C MET A 1 -42.20 37.00 -37.76
N ALA A 2 -41.11 36.41 -38.24
CA ALA A 2 -40.43 35.28 -37.64
C ALA A 2 -39.53 35.73 -36.47
N ALA A 3 -39.44 34.90 -35.44
CA ALA A 3 -38.23 34.76 -34.63
C ALA A 3 -38.26 33.39 -33.95
N ILE A 4 -37.54 32.45 -34.58
CA ILE A 4 -37.14 31.16 -34.02
C ILE A 4 -36.05 31.45 -32.99
N VAL A 5 -36.20 30.98 -31.75
CA VAL A 5 -35.10 30.86 -30.80
C VAL A 5 -34.90 29.37 -30.52
N VAL A 6 -33.84 28.82 -31.13
CA VAL A 6 -33.27 27.51 -30.80
C VAL A 6 -32.46 27.69 -29.52
N GLY A 7 -32.90 27.08 -28.42
CA GLY A 7 -32.16 27.00 -27.15
C GLY A 7 -31.72 25.56 -26.91
N ALA A 8 -30.42 25.36 -26.77
CA ALA A 8 -29.74 24.06 -26.79
C ALA A 8 -30.03 23.15 -25.60
N LEU A 9 -29.99 21.84 -25.88
CA LEU A 9 -29.91 20.74 -24.93
C LEU A 9 -28.71 20.88 -23.98
N PHE A 10 -28.96 20.73 -22.68
CA PHE A 10 -28.03 20.06 -21.78
C PHE A 10 -28.83 19.10 -20.89
N LEU A 11 -28.86 17.83 -21.30
CA LEU A 11 -29.14 16.71 -20.40
C LEU A 11 -27.92 16.57 -19.49
N ALA A 12 -27.95 17.21 -18.33
CA ALA A 12 -27.01 16.89 -17.26
C ALA A 12 -27.44 15.54 -16.66
N GLY A 13 -26.72 14.50 -17.04
CA GLY A 13 -26.88 13.17 -16.47
C GLY A 13 -26.52 13.17 -14.99
N CYS A 14 -27.41 12.64 -14.14
CA CYS A 14 -27.02 12.18 -12.82
C CYS A 14 -26.20 10.90 -13.01
N GLN A 15 -24.88 11.03 -13.03
CA GLN A 15 -24.00 9.88 -12.90
C GLN A 15 -24.04 9.38 -11.45
N THR A 16 -24.43 8.12 -11.35
CA THR A 16 -24.28 7.20 -10.23
C THR A 16 -22.84 7.16 -9.70
N GLY A 17 -22.69 7.09 -8.36
CA GLY A 17 -21.55 6.39 -7.76
C GLY A 17 -20.90 7.06 -6.56
N ASP A 18 -21.65 7.39 -5.50
CA ASP A 18 -21.05 7.52 -4.17
C ASP A 18 -20.64 6.13 -3.66
N LEU A 19 -19.43 5.71 -3.99
CA LEU A 19 -18.73 4.56 -3.42
C LEU A 19 -17.34 4.98 -2.95
N SER A 20 -17.30 5.90 -1.99
CA SER A 20 -16.10 6.17 -1.20
C SER A 20 -16.37 6.19 0.31
N SER A 21 -17.45 5.55 0.74
CA SER A 21 -17.71 5.26 2.16
C SER A 21 -17.13 3.90 2.56
N TYR A 22 -15.82 3.71 2.38
CA TYR A 22 -15.09 2.66 3.08
C TYR A 22 -14.37 3.29 4.28
N GLY A 23 -15.11 3.35 5.39
CA GLY A 23 -14.60 3.27 6.76
C GLY A 23 -13.48 4.24 7.15
N ASP A 24 -13.86 5.49 7.43
CA ASP A 24 -13.14 6.40 8.34
C ASP A 24 -13.22 5.92 9.80
N SER A 25 -12.89 4.64 10.03
CA SER A 25 -12.74 4.06 11.37
C SER A 25 -11.26 3.93 11.75
N ALA A 26 -10.41 4.80 11.21
CA ALA A 26 -9.24 5.21 11.95
C ALA A 26 -9.78 6.07 13.10
N ALA A 27 -9.50 5.69 14.35
CA ALA A 27 -9.60 6.63 15.47
C ALA A 27 -9.08 7.97 14.98
N SER A 28 -9.93 9.00 15.06
CA SER A 28 -9.75 10.26 14.38
C SER A 28 -8.30 10.70 14.49
N VAL A 29 -7.65 11.03 13.38
CA VAL A 29 -6.26 11.57 13.31
C VAL A 29 -6.01 12.68 14.37
N LYS A 30 -7.09 13.27 14.87
CA LYS A 30 -7.22 14.20 16.00
C LYS A 30 -6.75 13.67 17.37
N ASP A 31 -6.72 12.35 17.60
CA ASP A 31 -6.31 11.72 18.86
C ASP A 31 -4.81 11.34 18.86
N LEU A 32 -4.08 11.68 17.80
CA LEU A 32 -2.63 11.53 17.76
C LEU A 32 -1.99 12.64 18.62
N PRO A 33 -1.13 12.30 19.61
CA PRO A 33 -0.45 13.28 20.46
C PRO A 33 0.34 14.33 19.66
N ASP A 34 0.50 15.51 20.26
CA ASP A 34 1.09 16.71 19.65
C ASP A 34 2.44 16.44 18.97
N VAL A 35 2.59 17.03 17.79
CA VAL A 35 3.31 16.48 16.64
C VAL A 35 4.76 16.99 16.55
N SER A 36 5.20 17.81 17.50
CA SER A 36 6.52 18.46 17.50
C SER A 36 7.60 17.66 18.22
N PHE A 37 7.28 16.51 18.83
CA PHE A 37 8.20 15.81 19.75
C PHE A 37 8.74 14.46 19.26
N TYR A 38 8.21 13.89 18.17
CA TYR A 38 8.60 12.55 17.72
C TYR A 38 9.83 12.56 16.80
N LYS A 39 10.88 11.83 17.18
CA LYS A 39 11.98 11.46 16.27
C LYS A 39 11.48 10.40 15.28
N THR A 40 12.09 10.32 14.08
CA THR A 40 11.75 9.32 13.03
C THR A 40 11.62 7.91 13.60
N ASP A 41 12.59 7.52 14.42
CA ASP A 41 12.68 6.19 15.00
C ASP A 41 11.48 5.83 15.87
N GLU A 42 10.88 6.82 16.56
CA GLU A 42 9.73 6.60 17.43
C GLU A 42 8.44 6.40 16.63
N LEU A 43 8.20 7.22 15.59
CA LEU A 43 7.04 7.04 14.70
C LEU A 43 7.12 5.72 13.95
N VAL A 44 8.32 5.35 13.48
CA VAL A 44 8.55 4.06 12.83
C VAL A 44 8.34 2.91 13.79
N ALA A 45 8.85 3.00 15.03
CA ALA A 45 8.66 1.96 16.05
C ALA A 45 7.18 1.76 16.39
N LEU A 46 6.45 2.85 16.67
CA LEU A 46 5.01 2.80 16.94
C LEU A 46 4.23 2.27 15.73
N GLY A 47 4.55 2.73 14.52
CA GLY A 47 3.95 2.26 13.28
C GLY A 47 4.14 0.75 13.08
N LYS A 48 5.32 0.21 13.38
CA LYS A 48 5.62 -1.23 13.37
C LYS A 48 4.84 -1.99 14.43
N THR A 49 4.72 -1.45 15.65
CA THR A 49 3.91 -2.07 16.72
C THR A 49 2.45 -2.18 16.29
N GLN A 50 1.86 -1.09 15.80
CA GLN A 50 0.48 -1.08 15.32
C GLN A 50 0.27 -2.02 14.13
N PHE A 51 1.26 -2.14 13.22
CA PHE A 51 1.20 -3.10 12.12
C PHE A 51 1.16 -4.55 12.62
N LYS A 52 2.00 -4.90 13.61
CA LYS A 52 2.05 -6.24 14.21
C LYS A 52 0.74 -6.58 14.93
N GLU A 53 0.12 -5.60 15.56
CA GLU A 53 -1.20 -5.71 16.20
C GLU A 53 -2.36 -5.74 15.20
N LYS A 54 -2.07 -5.65 13.90
CA LYS A 54 -3.05 -5.60 12.79
C LYS A 54 -3.94 -4.35 12.79
N ASN A 55 -3.56 -3.33 13.54
CA ASN A 55 -4.16 -2.01 13.54
C ASN A 55 -3.68 -1.20 12.32
N TYR A 56 -3.98 -1.70 11.12
CA TYR A 56 -3.36 -1.21 9.88
C TYR A 56 -3.72 0.25 9.55
N GLY A 57 -4.91 0.72 9.92
CA GLY A 57 -5.28 2.13 9.76
C GLY A 57 -4.42 3.08 10.61
N MET A 58 -4.18 2.71 11.88
CA MET A 58 -3.30 3.47 12.77
C MET A 58 -1.84 3.40 12.29
N SER A 59 -1.39 2.21 11.90
CA SER A 59 -0.06 2.03 11.32
C SER A 59 0.16 2.90 10.08
N TYR A 60 -0.83 2.94 9.19
CA TYR A 60 -0.81 3.80 8.00
C TYR A 60 -0.68 5.28 8.37
N ALA A 61 -1.46 5.76 9.35
CA ALA A 61 -1.40 7.16 9.79
C ALA A 61 -0.01 7.52 10.37
N LEU A 62 0.55 6.65 11.21
CA LEU A 62 1.88 6.84 11.81
C LEU A 62 2.98 6.85 10.75
N PHE A 63 2.96 5.91 9.80
CA PHE A 63 3.94 5.88 8.72
C PHE A 63 3.77 7.01 7.72
N LYS A 64 2.53 7.41 7.39
CA LYS A 64 2.25 8.62 6.59
C LYS A 64 2.91 9.84 7.23
N ARG A 65 2.76 9.98 8.54
CA ARG A 65 3.41 11.08 9.27
C ARG A 65 4.93 10.98 9.23
N SER A 66 5.47 9.77 9.36
CA SER A 66 6.92 9.54 9.29
C SER A 66 7.51 9.93 7.93
N VAL A 67 6.86 9.58 6.82
CA VAL A 67 7.35 9.95 5.47
C VAL A 67 7.23 11.44 5.17
N GLU A 68 6.27 12.15 5.77
CA GLU A 68 6.15 13.61 5.66
C GLU A 68 7.28 14.35 6.38
N LEU A 69 7.67 13.87 7.56
CA LEU A 69 8.73 14.48 8.37
C LEU A 69 10.13 14.04 7.92
N PHE A 70 10.26 12.80 7.45
CA PHE A 70 11.53 12.15 7.18
C PHE A 70 11.49 11.43 5.82
N PRO A 71 11.42 12.17 4.71
CA PRO A 71 11.18 11.60 3.38
C PRO A 71 12.33 10.75 2.83
N LYS A 72 13.47 10.67 3.54
CA LYS A 72 14.65 9.88 3.16
C LYS A 72 14.83 8.60 3.98
N ASP A 73 13.87 8.27 4.85
CA ASP A 73 13.92 7.02 5.62
C ASP A 73 13.23 5.87 4.84
N PRO A 74 13.98 4.87 4.35
CA PRO A 74 13.39 3.74 3.64
C PRO A 74 12.47 2.89 4.53
N GLN A 75 12.69 2.84 5.86
CA GLN A 75 11.83 2.07 6.76
C GLN A 75 10.45 2.73 6.91
N ALA A 76 10.41 4.07 6.96
CA ALA A 76 9.15 4.82 6.95
C ALA A 76 8.35 4.57 5.66
N TRP A 77 9.00 4.64 4.49
CA TRP A 77 8.35 4.38 3.20
C TRP A 77 7.89 2.93 3.04
N LEU A 78 8.69 1.97 3.49
CA LEU A 78 8.30 0.56 3.48
C LEU A 78 7.08 0.32 4.36
N GLY A 79 7.10 0.83 5.60
CA GLY A 79 5.95 0.73 6.51
C GLY A 79 4.71 1.40 5.94
N PHE A 80 4.86 2.56 5.31
CA PHE A 80 3.76 3.26 4.67
C PHE A 80 3.13 2.45 3.54
N ALA A 81 3.96 1.87 2.65
CA ALA A 81 3.50 1.02 1.56
C ALA A 81 2.81 -0.26 2.08
N ALA A 82 3.44 -0.97 3.02
CA ALA A 82 2.89 -2.19 3.60
C ALA A 82 1.58 -1.94 4.34
N SER A 83 1.46 -0.86 5.11
CA SER A 83 0.21 -0.52 5.78
C SER A 83 -0.88 -0.13 4.77
N ALA A 84 -0.53 0.56 3.68
CA ALA A 84 -1.45 0.87 2.59
C ALA A 84 -1.95 -0.41 1.89
N ASP A 85 -1.07 -1.39 1.65
CA ASP A 85 -1.44 -2.70 1.11
C ASP A 85 -2.49 -3.41 1.98
N GLN A 86 -2.28 -3.43 3.30
CA GLN A 86 -3.16 -4.15 4.23
C GLN A 86 -4.56 -3.54 4.36
N ILE A 87 -4.71 -2.25 4.04
CA ILE A 87 -6.01 -1.56 3.99
C ILE A 87 -6.56 -1.44 2.56
N GLY A 88 -5.96 -2.11 1.57
CA GLY A 88 -6.42 -2.13 0.19
C GLY A 88 -6.18 -0.83 -0.60
N ARG A 89 -5.39 0.11 -0.08
CA ARG A 89 -5.02 1.36 -0.76
C ARG A 89 -3.84 1.13 -1.71
N PHE A 90 -4.06 0.30 -2.72
CA PHE A 90 -3.02 -0.17 -3.63
C PHE A 90 -2.37 0.94 -4.48
N ASP A 91 -3.13 1.98 -4.86
CA ASP A 91 -2.58 3.13 -5.60
C ASP A 91 -1.56 3.91 -4.75
N THR A 92 -1.87 4.12 -3.46
CA THR A 92 -0.96 4.74 -2.49
C THR A 92 0.26 3.86 -2.25
N SER A 93 0.05 2.55 -2.11
CA SER A 93 1.13 1.58 -1.96
C SER A 93 2.10 1.63 -3.14
N ASP A 94 1.59 1.70 -4.38
CA ASP A 94 2.44 1.81 -5.58
C ASP A 94 3.27 3.10 -5.61
N LEU A 95 2.69 4.23 -5.19
CA LEU A 95 3.43 5.49 -5.03
C LEU A 95 4.54 5.36 -3.98
N ALA A 96 4.23 4.76 -2.84
CA ALA A 96 5.18 4.56 -1.75
C ALA A 96 6.31 3.60 -2.15
N TYR A 97 6.01 2.49 -2.83
CA TYR A 97 7.02 1.58 -3.35
C TYR A 97 7.88 2.22 -4.45
N ARG A 98 7.32 3.08 -5.31
CA ARG A 98 8.13 3.85 -6.27
C ARG A 98 9.15 4.73 -5.55
N GLN A 99 8.73 5.41 -4.48
CA GLN A 99 9.65 6.20 -3.67
C GLN A 99 10.70 5.30 -2.97
N LEU A 100 10.28 4.18 -2.39
CA LEU A 100 11.18 3.21 -1.76
C LEU A 100 12.23 2.66 -2.73
N ALA A 101 11.84 2.41 -3.99
CA ALA A 101 12.73 1.92 -5.03
C ALA A 101 13.93 2.85 -5.28
N THR A 102 13.75 4.17 -5.13
CA THR A 102 14.84 5.14 -5.28
C THR A 102 15.95 4.98 -4.24
N MET A 103 15.64 4.35 -3.11
CA MET A 103 16.57 4.15 -1.99
C MET A 103 17.09 2.71 -1.92
N ILE A 104 16.22 1.72 -2.15
CA ILE A 104 16.54 0.30 -1.93
C ILE A 104 16.13 -0.63 -3.09
N GLY A 105 15.86 -0.12 -4.29
CA GLY A 105 15.40 -0.92 -5.44
C GLY A 105 16.34 -2.03 -5.92
N GLY A 106 17.58 -2.06 -5.43
CA GLY A 106 18.54 -3.15 -5.66
C GLY A 106 18.58 -4.22 -4.56
N ARG A 107 17.76 -4.11 -3.50
CA ARG A 107 17.80 -5.00 -2.34
C ARG A 107 16.70 -6.07 -2.39
N PRO A 108 16.93 -7.29 -1.87
CA PRO A 108 15.92 -8.35 -1.83
C PRO A 108 14.66 -7.93 -1.07
N GLU A 109 14.81 -7.14 0.02
CA GLU A 109 13.71 -6.59 0.81
C GLU A 109 12.68 -5.84 -0.06
N TYR A 110 13.14 -5.03 -1.01
CA TYR A 110 12.25 -4.28 -1.91
C TYR A 110 11.38 -5.22 -2.74
N TYR A 111 12.02 -6.16 -3.44
CA TYR A 111 11.33 -7.11 -4.30
C TYR A 111 10.40 -8.03 -3.51
N ASN A 112 10.80 -8.47 -2.31
CA ASN A 112 9.94 -9.29 -1.47
C ASN A 112 8.64 -8.54 -1.09
N ASN A 113 8.73 -7.28 -0.67
CA ASN A 113 7.55 -6.52 -0.28
C ASN A 113 6.65 -6.14 -1.47
N VAL A 114 7.23 -5.74 -2.61
CA VAL A 114 6.45 -5.53 -3.84
C VAL A 114 5.77 -6.82 -4.31
N GLY A 115 6.46 -7.96 -4.21
CA GLY A 115 5.89 -9.27 -4.50
C GLY A 115 4.68 -9.59 -3.62
N TYR A 116 4.79 -9.30 -2.32
CA TYR A 116 3.69 -9.48 -1.36
C TYR A 116 2.51 -8.54 -1.65
N SER A 117 2.78 -7.28 -2.01
CA SER A 117 1.76 -6.34 -2.46
C SER A 117 0.96 -6.88 -3.66
N TYR A 118 1.64 -7.41 -4.68
CA TYR A 118 0.95 -8.01 -5.83
C TYR A 118 0.20 -9.29 -5.48
N LEU A 119 0.69 -10.07 -4.51
CA LEU A 119 -0.01 -11.26 -4.01
C LEU A 119 -1.36 -10.87 -3.38
N LEU A 120 -1.38 -9.83 -2.54
CA LEU A 120 -2.61 -9.31 -1.92
C LEU A 120 -3.63 -8.83 -2.95
N ARG A 121 -3.17 -8.32 -4.09
CA ARG A 121 -4.01 -7.90 -5.23
C ARG A 121 -4.48 -9.06 -6.11
N GLY A 122 -4.08 -10.31 -5.80
CA GLY A 122 -4.34 -11.48 -6.64
C GLY A 122 -3.55 -11.51 -7.96
N ASN A 123 -2.59 -10.59 -8.16
CA ASN A 123 -1.73 -10.60 -9.34
C ASN A 123 -0.56 -11.58 -9.14
N LEU A 124 -0.89 -12.87 -9.21
CA LEU A 124 0.03 -13.97 -8.93
C LEU A 124 1.25 -13.96 -9.86
N GLN A 125 1.10 -13.45 -11.09
CA GLN A 125 2.18 -13.37 -12.06
C GLN A 125 3.25 -12.35 -11.64
N GLN A 126 2.84 -11.14 -11.26
CA GLN A 126 3.75 -10.11 -10.76
C GLN A 126 4.35 -10.49 -9.41
N ALA A 127 3.55 -11.09 -8.52
CA ALA A 127 4.03 -11.60 -7.24
C ALA A 127 5.19 -12.59 -7.46
N ARG A 128 5.01 -13.56 -8.37
CA ARG A 128 6.04 -14.56 -8.71
C ARG A 128 7.33 -13.91 -9.18
N ARG A 129 7.25 -12.95 -10.12
CA ARG A 129 8.43 -12.28 -10.66
C ARG A 129 9.25 -11.59 -9.57
N ASN A 130 8.58 -10.86 -8.69
CA ASN A 130 9.23 -10.11 -7.63
C ASN A 130 9.80 -11.04 -6.54
N PHE A 131 9.05 -12.04 -6.09
CA PHE A 131 9.59 -13.00 -5.12
C PHE A 131 10.78 -13.79 -5.65
N LEU A 132 10.75 -14.21 -6.92
CA LEU A 132 11.92 -14.86 -7.54
C LEU A 132 13.11 -13.91 -7.61
N LYS A 133 12.89 -12.63 -7.93
CA LYS A 133 13.98 -11.66 -7.94
C LYS A 133 14.58 -11.44 -6.56
N ALA A 134 13.75 -11.38 -5.52
CA ALA A 134 14.21 -11.31 -4.13
C ALA A 134 15.04 -12.56 -3.77
N TYR A 135 14.58 -13.75 -4.17
CA TYR A 135 15.25 -15.02 -3.88
C TYR A 135 16.58 -15.16 -4.63
N GLU A 136 16.67 -14.67 -5.87
CA GLU A 136 17.94 -14.61 -6.62
C GLU A 136 18.98 -13.74 -5.90
N LEU A 137 18.54 -12.63 -5.30
CA LEU A 137 19.43 -11.69 -4.60
C LEU A 137 19.86 -12.19 -3.22
N ASP A 138 19.00 -12.94 -2.53
CA ASP A 138 19.30 -13.59 -1.26
C ASP A 138 18.56 -14.92 -1.12
N PRO A 139 19.16 -16.03 -1.59
CA PRO A 139 18.56 -17.36 -1.50
C PRO A 139 18.42 -17.89 -0.06
N SER A 140 19.13 -17.30 0.90
CA SER A 140 19.09 -17.70 2.31
C SER A 140 17.92 -17.07 3.08
N ASN A 141 17.21 -16.12 2.47
CA ASN A 141 16.11 -15.40 3.09
C ASN A 141 14.86 -16.28 3.25
N GLU A 142 14.64 -16.79 4.46
CA GLU A 142 13.48 -17.64 4.78
C GLU A 142 12.14 -16.96 4.50
N THR A 143 12.02 -15.64 4.72
CA THR A 143 10.78 -14.90 4.46
C THR A 143 10.41 -14.96 2.97
N THR A 144 11.40 -14.76 2.10
CA THR A 144 11.20 -14.82 0.65
C THR A 144 10.85 -16.24 0.20
N ALA A 145 11.52 -17.26 0.73
CA ALA A 145 11.21 -18.66 0.46
C ALA A 145 9.77 -19.02 0.89
N ASN A 146 9.35 -18.59 2.09
CA ASN A 146 8.00 -18.79 2.60
C ASN A 146 6.94 -18.09 1.72
N ASN A 147 7.24 -16.90 1.21
CA ASN A 147 6.35 -16.18 0.30
C ASN A 147 6.20 -16.89 -1.06
N LEU A 148 7.28 -17.47 -1.59
CA LEU A 148 7.20 -18.31 -2.80
C LEU A 148 6.34 -19.55 -2.57
N GLN A 149 6.45 -20.19 -1.41
CA GLN A 149 5.62 -21.34 -1.04
C GLN A 149 4.14 -20.95 -0.90
N LEU A 150 3.85 -19.82 -0.25
CA LEU A 150 2.50 -19.27 -0.12
C LEU A 150 1.88 -19.03 -1.51
N LEU A 151 2.63 -18.40 -2.41
CA LEU A 151 2.21 -18.18 -3.79
C LEU A 151 1.93 -19.50 -4.52
N ALA A 152 2.81 -20.49 -4.41
CA ALA A 152 2.63 -21.80 -5.04
C ALA A 152 1.30 -22.45 -4.60
N ASN A 153 1.00 -22.40 -3.29
CA ASN A 153 -0.25 -22.92 -2.74
C ASN A 153 -1.47 -22.17 -3.29
N SER A 154 -1.39 -20.83 -3.39
CA SER A 154 -2.45 -20.01 -4.00
C SER A 154 -2.72 -20.40 -5.46
N THR A 155 -1.66 -20.57 -6.26
CA THR A 155 -1.80 -20.97 -7.68
C THR A 155 -2.35 -22.40 -7.85
N ALA A 156 -2.04 -23.31 -6.92
CA ALA A 156 -2.56 -24.67 -6.95
C ALA A 156 -4.06 -24.72 -6.62
N LEU A 157 -4.50 -23.94 -5.63
CA LEU A 157 -5.93 -23.83 -5.28
C LEU A 157 -6.75 -23.25 -6.43
N ALA A 158 -6.25 -22.22 -7.11
CA ALA A 158 -6.94 -21.60 -8.24
C ALA A 158 -7.12 -22.54 -9.46
N LYS A 159 -6.38 -23.64 -9.53
CA LYS A 159 -6.45 -24.63 -10.62
C LYS A 159 -7.34 -25.84 -10.30
N ARG A 160 -7.91 -25.92 -9.09
CA ARG A 160 -8.82 -27.02 -8.74
C ARG A 160 -10.16 -26.82 -9.46
N PRO A 161 -10.71 -27.87 -10.09
CA PRO A 161 -11.96 -27.81 -10.85
C PRO A 161 -13.17 -27.53 -9.96
#